data_AF-A0A5C6C4N0-F1
#
_entry.id   AF-A0A5C6C4N0-F1
#
_cell.length_a   1.000
_cell.length_b   1.000
_cell.length_c   1.000
_cell.angle_alpha   90.00
_cell.angle_beta   90.00
_cell.angle_gamma   90.00
#
_symmetry.space_group_name_H-M   'P 1'
#
loop_
_entity.id
_entity.type
_entity.pdbx_description
1 polymer ?
#
loop_
_entity_poly.entity_id
_entity_poly.type
_entity_poly.pdbx_seq_one_letter_code
_entity_poly.pdbx_strand_id
1 'polypeptide(L)'
;MLAKYFLRRFAAELGKDVTGYAAETMELISQYRWPGNVRELQSVVKYALLEATGPVILPAHPPVSVQDYTPHRTTTATHDNKADDRGLDLPALTRELLASGSEDIHRKLVSMAEKEIFAEVLKATSNNMTQAARHLGITRTTLRARLESLGMSHEKSRPLR
;
A
#
# COMPACT_ATOMS: atom_id res chain seq x y z
N MET A 1 -3.75 -14.43 21.88
CA MET A 1 -3.27 -13.58 20.76
C MET A 1 -4.37 -12.61 20.34
N LEU A 2 -3.98 -11.37 20.05
CA LEU A 2 -4.91 -10.28 19.73
C LEU A 2 -5.67 -10.49 18.40
N ALA A 3 -5.03 -11.15 17.42
CA ALA A 3 -5.68 -11.51 16.14
C ALA A 3 -6.93 -12.38 16.33
N LYS A 4 -6.85 -13.42 17.19
CA LYS A 4 -8.00 -14.30 17.51
C LYS A 4 -9.15 -13.54 18.19
N TYR A 5 -8.84 -12.50 18.97
CA TYR A 5 -9.85 -11.65 19.59
C TYR A 5 -10.60 -10.83 18.54
N PHE A 6 -9.88 -10.21 17.59
CA PHE A 6 -10.50 -9.46 16.50
C PHE A 6 -11.31 -10.34 15.56
N LEU A 7 -10.85 -11.56 15.28
CA LEU A 7 -11.61 -12.54 14.49
C LEU A 7 -13.01 -12.75 15.07
N ARG A 8 -13.08 -13.14 16.36
CA ARG A 8 -14.36 -13.43 17.02
C ARG A 8 -15.28 -12.21 17.06
N ARG A 9 -14.71 -11.04 17.35
CA ARG A 9 -15.46 -9.79 17.41
C ARG A 9 -16.04 -9.41 16.04
N PHE A 10 -15.24 -9.45 14.99
CA PHE A 10 -15.67 -9.04 13.65
C PHE A 10 -16.50 -10.11 12.93
N ALA A 11 -16.29 -11.39 13.20
CA ALA A 11 -17.16 -12.46 12.71
C ALA A 11 -18.59 -12.31 13.25
N ALA A 12 -18.74 -12.00 14.54
CA ALA A 12 -20.04 -11.70 15.14
C ALA A 12 -20.67 -10.40 14.58
N GLU A 13 -19.87 -9.35 14.36
CA GLU A 13 -20.34 -8.07 13.81
C GLU A 13 -20.79 -8.19 12.34
N LEU A 14 -20.13 -9.04 11.55
CA LEU A 14 -20.39 -9.25 10.12
C LEU A 14 -21.35 -10.42 9.84
N GLY A 15 -21.79 -11.16 10.86
CA GLY A 15 -22.66 -12.34 10.70
C GLY A 15 -22.02 -13.47 9.89
N LYS A 16 -20.70 -13.64 9.99
CA LYS A 16 -19.93 -14.67 9.26
C LYS A 16 -19.56 -15.83 10.18
N ASP A 17 -19.75 -17.07 9.73
CA ASP A 17 -19.39 -18.29 10.46
C ASP A 17 -17.88 -18.64 10.36
N VAL A 18 -17.02 -17.62 10.47
CA VAL A 18 -15.57 -17.82 10.47
C VAL A 18 -15.10 -18.14 11.89
N THR A 19 -14.62 -19.36 12.09
CA THR A 19 -14.25 -19.92 13.40
C THR A 19 -12.76 -19.86 13.69
N GLY A 20 -11.91 -19.68 12.67
CA GLY A 20 -10.47 -19.67 12.86
C GLY A 20 -9.64 -19.16 11.70
N TYR A 21 -8.32 -19.29 11.87
CA TYR A 21 -7.30 -19.03 10.86
C TYR A 21 -6.63 -20.35 10.51
N ALA A 22 -6.20 -20.49 9.24
CA ALA A 22 -5.29 -21.55 8.86
C ALA A 22 -3.92 -21.35 9.54
N ALA A 23 -3.15 -22.42 9.69
CA ALA A 23 -1.86 -22.37 10.38
C ALA A 23 -0.88 -21.42 9.66
N GLU A 24 -0.88 -21.48 8.32
CA GLU A 24 -0.07 -20.63 7.45
C GLU A 24 -0.46 -19.16 7.61
N THR A 25 -1.76 -18.86 7.66
CA THR A 25 -2.27 -17.50 7.89
C THR A 25 -1.83 -16.96 9.25
N MET A 26 -1.83 -17.81 10.28
CA MET A 26 -1.40 -17.43 11.63
C MET A 26 0.09 -17.12 11.68
N GLU A 27 0.93 -17.91 11.01
CA GLU A 27 2.36 -17.63 10.89
C GLU A 27 2.60 -16.29 10.21
N LEU A 28 1.91 -16.06 9.10
CA LEU A 28 2.05 -14.88 8.27
C LEU A 28 1.60 -13.60 9.02
N ILE A 29 0.49 -13.66 9.75
CA ILE A 29 0.04 -12.58 10.65
C ILE A 29 1.00 -12.37 11.83
N SER A 30 1.63 -13.43 12.32
CA SER A 30 2.54 -13.34 13.48
C SER A 30 3.94 -12.83 13.11
N GLN A 31 4.39 -13.08 11.88
CA GLN A 31 5.68 -12.63 11.36
C GLN A 31 5.67 -11.17 10.91
N TYR A 32 4.51 -10.64 10.54
CA TYR A 32 4.37 -9.25 10.09
C TYR A 32 4.69 -8.25 11.22
N ARG A 33 5.53 -7.25 10.94
CA ARG A 33 5.98 -6.26 11.94
C ARG A 33 4.91 -5.23 12.33
N TRP A 34 3.78 -5.17 11.62
CA TRP A 34 2.66 -4.23 11.84
C TRP A 34 3.11 -2.76 11.99
N PRO A 35 3.66 -2.14 10.94
CA PRO A 35 4.17 -0.76 11.00
C PRO A 35 3.10 0.26 11.45
N GLY A 36 1.81 -0.03 11.23
CA GLY A 36 0.68 0.78 11.68
C GLY A 36 0.01 0.34 13.00
N ASN A 37 0.65 -0.48 13.83
CA ASN A 37 0.11 -1.03 15.10
C ASN A 37 -1.16 -1.90 14.92
N VAL A 38 -1.87 -2.12 16.03
CA VAL A 38 -3.12 -2.88 16.16
C VAL A 38 -4.22 -2.46 15.18
N ARG A 39 -4.23 -1.21 14.68
CA ARG A 39 -5.22 -0.73 13.70
C ARG A 39 -5.05 -1.39 12.33
N GLU A 40 -3.81 -1.59 11.87
CA GLU A 40 -3.58 -2.35 10.64
C GLU A 40 -3.99 -3.81 10.80
N LEU A 41 -3.67 -4.43 11.93
CA LEU A 41 -4.12 -5.80 12.22
C LEU A 41 -5.65 -5.89 12.17
N GLN A 42 -6.38 -4.91 12.72
CA GLN A 42 -7.84 -4.87 12.63
C GLN A 42 -8.34 -4.76 11.18
N SER A 43 -7.75 -3.86 10.38
CA SER A 43 -8.12 -3.67 8.98
C SER A 43 -7.88 -4.93 8.15
N VAL A 44 -6.73 -5.57 8.34
CA VAL A 44 -6.37 -6.82 7.65
C VAL A 44 -7.31 -7.95 8.05
N VAL A 45 -7.62 -8.10 9.34
CA VAL A 45 -8.58 -9.13 9.79
C VAL A 45 -9.97 -8.87 9.24
N LYS A 46 -10.45 -7.62 9.21
CA LYS A 46 -11.74 -7.27 8.60
C LYS A 46 -11.76 -7.61 7.11
N TYR A 47 -10.73 -7.22 6.37
CA TYR A 47 -10.60 -7.52 4.95
C TYR A 47 -10.62 -9.03 4.69
N ALA A 48 -9.81 -9.78 5.43
CA ALA A 48 -9.73 -11.22 5.31
C ALA A 48 -11.05 -11.93 5.66
N LEU A 49 -11.88 -11.35 6.54
CA LEU A 49 -13.21 -11.87 6.87
C LEU A 49 -14.26 -11.59 5.78
N LEU A 50 -14.15 -10.46 5.09
CA LEU A 50 -15.00 -10.15 3.94
C LEU A 50 -14.73 -11.14 2.80
N GLU A 51 -13.46 -11.35 2.48
CA GLU A 51 -12.99 -12.26 1.43
C GLU A 51 -13.18 -13.74 1.79
N ALA A 52 -13.16 -14.09 3.08
CA ALA A 52 -13.36 -15.47 3.51
C ALA A 52 -14.74 -16.00 3.08
N THR A 53 -14.70 -17.07 2.28
CA THR A 53 -15.89 -17.80 1.79
C THR A 53 -16.22 -19.02 2.65
N GLY A 54 -15.32 -19.42 3.56
CA GLY A 54 -15.47 -20.60 4.41
C GLY A 54 -15.20 -20.32 5.89
N PRO A 55 -15.24 -21.35 6.74
CA PRO A 55 -15.13 -21.19 8.19
C PRO A 55 -13.71 -20.82 8.68
N VAL A 56 -12.72 -20.79 7.77
CA VAL A 56 -11.31 -20.59 8.09
C VAL A 56 -10.72 -19.53 7.18
N ILE A 57 -9.94 -18.60 7.76
CA ILE A 57 -9.17 -17.62 6.98
C ILE A 57 -7.89 -18.27 6.43
N LEU A 58 -7.82 -18.35 5.11
CA LEU A 58 -6.69 -18.86 4.33
C LEU A 58 -5.65 -17.75 4.05
N PRO A 59 -4.39 -18.10 3.74
CA PRO A 59 -3.33 -17.12 3.48
C PRO A 59 -3.58 -16.25 2.25
N ALA A 60 -4.53 -16.64 1.37
CA ALA A 60 -4.95 -15.86 0.22
C ALA A 60 -5.98 -14.75 0.53
N HIS A 61 -6.58 -14.74 1.73
CA HIS A 61 -7.62 -13.76 2.09
C HIS A 61 -7.10 -12.42 2.65
N PRO A 62 -5.97 -12.35 3.39
CA PRO A 62 -5.33 -11.08 3.75
C PRO A 62 -4.87 -10.27 2.53
N PRO A 63 -4.62 -8.96 2.63
CA PRO A 63 -4.09 -8.17 1.51
C PRO A 63 -2.68 -8.62 1.08
N VAL A 64 -2.35 -8.40 -0.19
CA VAL A 64 -1.03 -8.76 -0.79
C VAL A 64 0.15 -8.22 0.01
N SER A 65 0.03 -7.04 0.61
CA SER A 65 1.06 -6.44 1.48
C SER A 65 1.48 -7.33 2.65
N VAL A 66 0.55 -8.14 3.16
CA VAL A 66 0.79 -9.08 4.25
C VAL A 66 1.22 -10.43 3.66
N GLN A 67 0.63 -10.86 2.53
CA GLN A 67 0.96 -12.11 1.84
C GLN A 67 2.43 -12.19 1.39
N ASP A 68 2.93 -11.12 0.75
CA ASP A 68 4.29 -11.04 0.21
C ASP A 68 5.31 -10.51 1.23
N TYR A 69 4.97 -10.52 2.52
CA TYR A 69 5.87 -10.06 3.55
C TYR A 69 7.08 -10.99 3.68
N THR A 70 8.15 -10.61 3.00
CA THR A 70 9.48 -11.13 3.29
C THR A 70 10.03 -10.33 4.47
N PRO A 71 10.33 -10.95 5.62
CA PRO A 71 11.01 -10.26 6.70
C PRO A 71 12.40 -9.86 6.18
N HIS A 72 12.51 -8.65 5.66
CA HIS A 72 13.81 -8.05 5.39
C HIS A 72 14.53 -7.99 6.72
N ARG A 73 15.48 -8.91 6.91
CA ARG A 73 16.52 -8.81 7.93
C ARG A 73 17.00 -7.38 7.88
N THR A 74 16.80 -6.64 8.97
CA THR A 74 17.39 -5.33 9.15
C THR A 74 18.90 -5.52 9.19
N THR A 75 19.53 -5.57 8.02
CA THR A 75 20.95 -5.25 7.88
C THR A 75 21.00 -3.74 7.76
N THR A 76 21.32 -3.09 8.86
CA THR A 76 22.14 -1.88 8.85
C THR A 76 23.39 -2.17 8.04
N ALA A 77 23.31 -1.94 6.73
CA ALA A 77 24.42 -1.98 5.81
C ALA A 77 24.28 -0.74 4.93
N THR A 78 25.13 0.22 5.21
CA THR A 78 25.76 1.17 4.28
C THR A 78 25.09 1.24 2.91
N HIS A 79 24.43 2.37 2.66
CA HIS A 79 24.08 2.83 1.32
C HIS A 79 25.35 3.07 0.53
N ASP A 80 25.86 2.02 -0.09
CA ASP A 80 26.75 2.09 -1.25
C ASP A 80 26.18 1.12 -2.29
N ASN A 81 25.11 1.55 -2.95
CA ASN A 81 24.77 0.99 -4.25
C ASN A 81 24.31 2.11 -5.17
N LYS A 82 25.30 2.71 -5.82
CA LYS A 82 25.16 3.62 -6.95
C LYS A 82 24.75 2.78 -8.18
N ALA A 83 23.46 2.46 -8.28
CA ALA A 83 22.88 1.78 -9.45
C ALA A 83 21.36 1.98 -9.53
N ASP A 84 20.89 3.23 -9.54
CA ASP A 84 19.89 3.75 -10.50
C ASP A 84 19.48 5.16 -10.07
N ASP A 85 20.05 6.15 -10.74
CA ASP A 85 19.98 7.58 -10.41
C ASP A 85 18.66 8.21 -10.90
N ARG A 86 17.52 7.66 -10.46
CA ARG A 86 16.16 8.19 -10.69
C ARG A 86 15.21 8.05 -9.49
N GLY A 87 15.74 7.77 -8.30
CA GLY A 87 14.95 7.71 -7.07
C GLY A 87 14.73 9.10 -6.47
N LEU A 88 13.51 9.41 -6.05
CA LEU A 88 13.24 10.60 -5.23
C LEU A 88 13.86 10.38 -3.83
N ASP A 89 14.95 11.07 -3.50
CA ASP A 89 15.57 11.05 -2.15
C ASP A 89 14.70 11.86 -1.17
N LEU A 90 13.69 11.21 -0.60
CA LEU A 90 12.77 11.78 0.39
C LEU A 90 13.53 12.39 1.60
N PRO A 91 14.53 11.70 2.20
CA PRO A 91 15.33 12.28 3.28
C PRO A 91 16.05 13.59 2.91
N ALA A 92 16.66 13.68 1.73
CA ALA A 92 17.32 14.90 1.29
C ALA A 92 16.33 16.05 1.09
N LEU A 93 15.21 15.79 0.42
CA LEU A 93 14.16 16.77 0.17
C LEU A 93 13.52 17.29 1.47
N THR A 94 13.37 16.42 2.48
CA THR A 94 12.87 16.82 3.80
C THR A 94 13.82 17.80 4.48
N ARG A 95 15.14 17.55 4.43
CA ARG A 95 16.15 18.44 5.01
C ARG A 95 16.16 19.80 4.31
N GLU A 96 16.01 19.82 2.99
CA GLU A 96 15.92 21.05 2.20
C GLU A 96 14.65 21.86 2.51
N LEU A 97 13.51 21.19 2.65
CA LEU A 97 12.25 21.86 3.00
C LEU A 97 12.21 22.36 4.45
N LEU A 98 12.87 21.66 5.37
CA LEU A 98 13.11 22.14 6.73
C LEU A 98 14.02 23.37 6.74
N ALA A 99 15.11 23.33 5.97
CA ALA A 99 16.07 24.44 5.88
C ALA A 99 15.46 25.70 5.22
N SER A 100 14.52 25.52 4.30
CA SER A 100 13.76 26.63 3.68
C SER A 100 12.61 27.15 4.53
N GLY A 101 12.38 26.61 5.74
CA GLY A 101 11.34 27.08 6.66
C GLY A 101 9.92 26.83 6.16
N SER A 102 9.69 25.82 5.30
CA SER A 102 8.33 25.49 4.86
C SER A 102 7.50 24.91 6.00
N GLU A 103 6.28 25.41 6.19
CA GLU A 103 5.33 24.87 7.18
C GLU A 103 4.55 23.64 6.64
N ASP A 104 4.50 23.46 5.31
CA ASP A 104 3.69 22.43 4.62
C ASP A 104 4.54 21.25 4.07
N ILE A 105 5.57 20.84 4.79
CA ILE A 105 6.55 19.83 4.32
C ILE A 105 5.85 18.51 3.96
N HIS A 106 4.96 18.04 4.83
CA HIS A 106 4.21 16.81 4.61
C HIS A 106 3.37 16.86 3.32
N ARG A 107 2.61 17.94 3.11
CA ARG A 107 1.77 18.09 1.90
C ARG A 107 2.61 18.09 0.63
N LYS A 108 3.74 18.82 0.64
CA LYS A 108 4.66 18.89 -0.51
C LYS A 108 5.29 17.53 -0.81
N LEU A 109 5.80 16.83 0.19
CA LEU A 109 6.40 15.50 0.02
C LEU A 109 5.40 14.49 -0.54
N VAL A 110 4.22 14.41 0.07
CA VAL A 110 3.17 13.49 -0.38
C VAL A 110 2.78 13.80 -1.83
N SER A 111 2.59 15.07 -2.19
CA SER A 111 2.24 15.45 -3.56
C SER A 111 3.34 15.10 -4.57
N MET A 112 4.61 15.30 -4.22
CA MET A 112 5.74 14.96 -5.09
C MET A 112 5.90 13.45 -5.25
N ALA A 113 5.78 12.69 -4.16
CA ALA A 113 5.85 11.23 -4.19
C ALA A 113 4.66 10.62 -4.95
N GLU A 114 3.43 11.09 -4.70
CA GLU A 114 2.23 10.66 -5.42
C GLU A 114 2.38 10.89 -6.92
N LYS A 115 2.94 12.04 -7.32
CA LYS A 115 3.18 12.35 -8.73
C LYS A 115 4.10 11.33 -9.39
N GLU A 116 5.21 11.01 -8.75
CA GLU A 116 6.20 10.09 -9.30
C GLU A 116 5.69 8.65 -9.34
N ILE A 117 5.05 8.19 -8.26
CA ILE A 117 4.47 6.85 -8.18
C ILE A 117 3.38 6.67 -9.24
N PHE A 118 2.51 7.66 -9.42
CA PHE A 118 1.41 7.55 -10.37
C PHE A 118 1.92 7.57 -11.81
N ALA A 119 2.91 8.42 -12.10
CA ALA A 119 3.55 8.45 -13.40
C ALA A 119 4.21 7.10 -13.75
N GLU A 120 4.92 6.50 -12.80
CA GLU A 120 5.60 5.22 -13.03
C GLU A 120 4.60 4.06 -13.22
N VAL A 121 3.57 3.98 -12.37
CA VAL A 121 2.54 2.94 -12.52
C VAL A 121 1.75 3.11 -13.82
N LEU A 122 1.47 4.35 -14.26
CA LEU A 122 0.82 4.59 -15.55
C LEU A 122 1.71 4.18 -16.74
N LYS A 123 3.02 4.43 -16.67
CA LYS A 123 3.97 3.94 -17.70
C LYS A 123 3.98 2.41 -17.74
N ALA A 124 4.12 1.76 -16.59
CA ALA A 124 4.18 0.31 -16.49
C ALA A 124 2.89 -0.40 -16.95
N THR A 125 1.74 0.28 -16.84
CA THR A 125 0.43 -0.25 -17.22
C THR A 125 -0.06 0.22 -18.59
N SER A 126 0.81 0.79 -19.42
CA SER A 126 0.46 1.35 -20.75
C SER A 126 -0.74 2.30 -20.70
N ASN A 127 -0.80 3.13 -19.66
CA ASN A 127 -1.86 4.10 -19.37
C ASN A 127 -3.26 3.47 -19.12
N ASN A 128 -3.31 2.18 -18.76
CA ASN A 128 -4.55 1.51 -18.43
C ASN A 128 -5.00 1.86 -16.99
N MET A 129 -5.90 2.83 -16.87
CA MET A 129 -6.40 3.34 -15.58
C MET A 129 -6.96 2.26 -14.66
N THR A 130 -7.57 1.19 -15.19
CA THR A 130 -8.14 0.12 -14.36
C THR A 130 -7.03 -0.75 -13.75
N GLN A 131 -6.00 -1.06 -14.54
CA GLN A 131 -4.85 -1.82 -14.06
C GLN A 131 -3.99 -0.98 -13.12
N ALA A 132 -3.73 0.28 -13.47
CA ALA A 132 -3.01 1.21 -12.61
C ALA A 132 -3.68 1.39 -11.26
N ALA A 133 -5.00 1.57 -11.23
CA ALA A 133 -5.78 1.69 -9.99
C ALA A 133 -5.64 0.43 -9.11
N ARG A 134 -5.66 -0.76 -9.73
CA ARG A 134 -5.45 -2.03 -9.03
C ARG A 134 -4.05 -2.13 -8.42
N HIS A 135 -3.01 -1.73 -9.15
CA HIS A 135 -1.63 -1.72 -8.64
C HIS A 135 -1.40 -0.66 -7.55
N LEU A 136 -2.12 0.46 -7.61
CA LEU A 136 -2.08 1.54 -6.61
C LEU A 136 -2.98 1.26 -5.38
N GLY A 137 -3.78 0.20 -5.40
CA GLY A 137 -4.71 -0.14 -4.31
C GLY A 137 -5.85 0.88 -4.11
N ILE A 138 -6.15 1.71 -5.12
CA ILE A 138 -7.21 2.72 -5.06
C ILE A 138 -8.25 2.47 -6.15
N THR A 139 -9.45 3.06 -6.00
CA THR A 139 -10.47 2.95 -7.04
C THR A 139 -10.09 3.79 -8.27
N ARG A 140 -10.59 3.39 -9.45
CA ARG A 140 -10.42 4.15 -10.70
C ARG A 140 -10.89 5.61 -10.58
N THR A 141 -11.97 5.85 -9.84
CA THR A 141 -12.52 7.19 -9.61
C THR A 141 -11.58 8.02 -8.74
N THR A 142 -11.01 7.44 -7.69
CA THR A 142 -9.98 8.09 -6.85
C THR A 142 -8.71 8.39 -7.65
N LEU A 143 -8.25 7.45 -8.48
CA LEU A 143 -7.08 7.64 -9.35
C LEU A 143 -7.31 8.83 -10.30
N ARG A 144 -8.48 8.90 -10.95
CA ARG A 144 -8.84 10.02 -11.84
C ARG A 144 -8.85 11.37 -11.11
N ALA A 145 -9.55 11.44 -9.97
CA ALA A 145 -9.63 12.67 -9.19
C ALA A 145 -8.26 13.15 -8.71
N ARG A 146 -7.38 12.21 -8.31
CA ARG A 146 -6.01 12.52 -7.91
C ARG A 146 -5.14 12.97 -9.08
N LEU A 147 -5.25 12.34 -10.25
CA LEU A 147 -4.54 12.76 -11.46
C LEU A 147 -4.96 14.18 -11.91
N GLU A 148 -6.25 14.49 -11.79
CA GLU A 148 -6.78 15.82 -12.08
C GLU A 148 -6.26 16.87 -11.10
N SER A 149 -6.28 16.57 -9.80
CA SER A 149 -5.72 17.45 -8.76
C SER A 149 -4.22 17.67 -8.88
N LEU A 150 -3.48 16.73 -9.48
CA LEU A 150 -2.04 16.82 -9.71
C LEU A 150 -1.68 17.43 -11.09
N GLY A 151 -2.69 17.82 -11.88
CA GLY A 151 -2.48 18.42 -13.20
C GLY A 151 -1.94 17.44 -14.26
N MET A 152 -2.08 16.13 -14.04
CA MET A 152 -1.62 15.08 -14.97
C MET A 152 -2.72 14.62 -15.95
N SER A 153 -3.75 15.44 -16.14
CA SER A 153 -4.83 15.18 -17.10
C SER A 153 -4.44 15.61 -18.52
N HIS A 154 -4.15 14.62 -19.36
CA HIS A 154 -4.07 14.69 -20.83
C HIS A 154 -2.91 15.48 -21.48
N GLU A 155 -1.77 14.82 -21.69
CA GLU A 155 -1.09 14.87 -23.00
C GLU A 155 -1.91 13.98 -23.95
N LYS A 156 -2.91 14.56 -24.60
CA LYS A 156 -3.76 13.88 -25.60
C LYS A 156 -3.06 14.00 -26.95
N SER A 157 -2.75 12.88 -27.59
CA SER A 157 -2.49 12.74 -29.03
C SER A 157 -1.36 13.58 -29.65
N ARG A 158 -0.22 12.93 -29.93
CA ARG A 158 0.45 13.14 -31.21
C ARG A 158 0.29 11.87 -32.05
N PRO A 159 -0.62 11.83 -33.05
CA PRO A 159 -0.56 10.77 -34.04
C PRO A 159 0.77 10.95 -34.78
N LEU A 160 1.60 9.91 -34.83
CA LEU A 160 2.70 9.87 -35.79
C LEU A 160 2.06 9.90 -37.18
N ARG A 161 2.41 10.95 -37.93
CA ARG A 161 2.22 11.03 -39.37
C ARG A 161 3.30 10.21 -40.07
#